data_AF-A0A254NYL2-F1
#
_entry.id   AF-A0A254NYL2-F1
#
_cell.length_a   1.000
_cell.length_b   1.000
_cell.length_c   1.000
_cell.angle_alpha   90.00
_cell.angle_beta   90.00
_cell.angle_gamma   90.00
#
_symmetry.space_group_name_H-M   'P 1'
#
loop_
_entity.id
_entity.type
_entity.pdbx_description
1 polymer ?
#
loop_
_entity_poly.entity_id
_entity_poly.type
_entity_poly.pdbx_seq_one_letter_code
_entity_poly.pdbx_strand_id
1 'polypeptide(L)'
;MRSYYPVTFEIDDHLYRCVWYTEERDGFLSEGNRLKLFDSREDLVAYDKQQGLNIVTEESSTISIDRLRGQFDQLDHGGALDCHEFLNFWNCVSDAAHTCAKIFYGDQDRLTPIYDRVFYGTNPPALRGDGEYFVPAWTKADKKQLKKVFEEGVLLLKTVL
;
A
#
# COMPACT_ATOMS: atom_id res chain seq x y z
N MET A 1 12.11 1.71 18.29
CA MET A 1 11.26 2.89 18.55
C MET A 1 10.34 3.02 17.35
N ARG A 2 9.03 3.16 17.55
CA ARG A 2 8.09 3.28 16.43
C ARG A 2 8.19 4.68 15.83
N SER A 3 8.19 4.76 14.50
CA SER A 3 7.98 6.01 13.77
C SER A 3 6.58 5.97 13.16
N TYR A 4 5.85 7.07 13.22
CA TYR A 4 4.46 7.14 12.78
C TYR A 4 4.30 8.11 11.61
N TYR A 5 3.61 7.66 10.56
CA TYR A 5 3.48 8.37 9.29
C TYR A 5 2.02 8.41 8.83
N PRO A 6 1.50 9.58 8.44
CA PRO A 6 0.21 9.68 7.78
C PRO A 6 0.19 8.93 6.44
N VAL A 7 -0.85 8.14 6.23
CA VAL A 7 -1.14 7.48 4.94
C VAL A 7 -2.60 7.75 4.60
N THR A 8 -2.86 8.16 3.37
CA THR A 8 -4.22 8.40 2.85
C THR A 8 -4.54 7.42 1.74
N PHE A 9 -5.62 6.65 1.89
CA PHE A 9 -6.20 5.91 0.77
C PHE A 9 -7.26 6.76 0.09
N GLU A 10 -7.16 6.92 -1.22
CA GLU A 10 -8.19 7.56 -2.05
C GLU A 10 -8.94 6.46 -2.80
N ILE A 11 -10.24 6.32 -2.53
CA ILE A 11 -11.10 5.27 -3.08
C ILE A 11 -12.43 5.89 -3.51
N ASP A 12 -12.77 5.78 -4.80
CA ASP A 12 -14.02 6.28 -5.35
C ASP A 12 -14.26 7.75 -4.94
N ASP A 13 -13.22 8.60 -5.10
CA ASP A 13 -13.16 10.02 -4.69
C ASP A 13 -13.27 10.32 -3.17
N HIS A 14 -13.21 9.30 -2.32
CA HIS A 14 -13.22 9.46 -0.85
C HIS A 14 -11.82 9.28 -0.26
N LEU A 15 -11.47 10.14 0.71
CA LEU A 15 -10.16 10.12 1.38
C LEU A 15 -10.26 9.47 2.76
N TYR A 16 -9.50 8.40 2.97
CA TYR A 16 -9.40 7.68 4.22
C TYR A 16 -8.02 7.90 4.83
N ARG A 17 -7.92 8.79 5.82
CA ARG A 17 -6.64 9.15 6.46
C ARG A 17 -6.38 8.24 7.64
N CYS A 18 -5.26 7.55 7.59
CA CYS A 18 -4.78 6.59 8.58
C CYS A 18 -3.39 7.00 9.08
N VAL A 19 -2.89 6.31 10.09
CA VAL A 19 -1.50 6.44 10.56
C VAL A 19 -0.85 5.06 10.51
N TRP A 20 0.17 4.93 9.67
CA TRP A 20 1.04 3.77 9.59
C TRP A 20 2.21 3.93 10.57
N TYR A 21 2.77 2.83 11.06
CA TYR A 21 3.93 2.85 11.95
C TYR A 21 4.95 1.76 11.63
N THR A 22 6.22 2.06 11.94
CA THR A 22 7.31 1.09 11.85
C THR A 22 7.50 0.31 13.14
N GLU A 23 7.71 -1.01 13.06
CA GLU A 23 8.10 -1.87 14.18
C GLU A 23 8.91 -3.08 13.67
N GLU A 24 9.09 -4.14 14.47
CA GLU A 24 9.52 -5.45 13.95
C GLU A 24 8.59 -5.97 12.86
N ARG A 25 7.30 -5.63 12.99
CA ARG A 25 6.30 -5.80 11.94
C ARG A 25 5.49 -4.52 11.84
N ASP A 26 5.57 -3.91 10.67
CA ASP A 26 4.89 -2.67 10.37
C ASP A 26 3.36 -2.84 10.42
N GLY A 27 2.64 -1.73 10.58
CA GLY A 27 1.21 -1.78 10.83
C GLY A 27 0.55 -0.41 10.86
N PHE A 28 -0.72 -0.39 11.25
CA PHE A 28 -1.52 0.83 11.34
C PHE A 28 -2.10 1.01 12.74
N LEU A 29 -2.34 2.26 13.13
CA LEU A 29 -3.22 2.54 14.25
C LEU A 29 -4.61 1.94 13.96
N SER A 30 -5.21 1.30 14.96
CA SER A 30 -6.47 0.58 14.82
C SER A 30 -7.37 0.77 16.02
N GLU A 31 -8.67 0.61 15.79
CA GLU A 31 -9.72 0.54 16.79
C GLU A 31 -10.47 -0.78 16.60
N GLY A 32 -10.10 -1.79 17.38
CA GLY A 32 -10.62 -3.15 17.21
C GLY A 32 -10.08 -3.79 15.93
N ASN A 33 -10.98 -4.17 15.02
CA ASN A 33 -10.63 -4.84 13.76
C ASN A 33 -10.69 -3.90 12.54
N ARG A 34 -10.61 -2.60 12.77
CA ARG A 34 -10.61 -1.55 11.73
C ARG A 34 -9.47 -0.57 11.98
N LEU A 35 -9.02 0.07 10.92
CA LEU A 35 -8.02 1.13 10.99
C LEU A 35 -8.61 2.35 11.67
N LYS A 36 -7.79 3.04 12.46
CA LYS A 36 -8.19 4.31 13.04
C LYS A 36 -8.15 5.37 11.96
N LEU A 37 -9.32 5.96 11.68
CA LEU A 37 -9.47 7.04 10.70
C LEU A 37 -9.42 8.42 11.36
N PHE A 38 -9.00 9.40 10.56
CA PHE A 38 -8.98 10.80 10.92
C PHE A 38 -9.73 11.61 9.85
N ASP A 39 -10.73 12.39 10.27
CA ASP A 39 -11.54 13.19 9.35
C ASP A 39 -10.72 14.35 8.76
N SER A 40 -9.79 14.89 9.56
CA SER A 40 -8.97 16.04 9.19
C SER A 40 -7.51 15.91 9.67
N ARG A 41 -6.65 16.80 9.16
CA ARG A 41 -5.27 16.92 9.65
C ARG A 41 -5.25 17.42 11.09
N GLU A 42 -6.19 18.28 11.44
CA GLU A 42 -6.38 18.84 12.76
C GLU A 42 -6.67 17.74 13.80
N ASP A 43 -7.51 16.76 13.44
CA ASP A 43 -7.80 15.60 14.31
C ASP A 43 -6.57 14.73 14.54
N LEU A 44 -5.76 14.53 13.50
CA LEU A 44 -4.51 13.78 13.60
C LEU A 44 -3.51 14.50 14.52
N VAL A 45 -3.36 15.82 14.38
CA VAL A 45 -2.50 16.64 15.26
C VAL A 45 -3.00 16.65 16.70
N ALA A 46 -4.32 16.73 16.92
CA ALA A 46 -4.90 16.66 18.25
C ALA A 46 -4.63 15.30 18.91
N TYR A 47 -4.79 14.22 18.14
CA TYR A 47 -4.49 12.86 18.58
C TYR A 47 -3.01 12.66 18.91
N ASP A 48 -2.10 13.16 18.06
CA ASP A 48 -0.66 13.09 18.31
C ASP A 48 -0.29 13.75 19.65
N LYS A 49 -0.80 14.96 19.91
CA LYS A 49 -0.59 15.68 21.18
C LYS A 49 -1.13 14.94 22.38
N GLN A 50 -2.28 14.27 22.23
CA GLN A 50 -2.90 13.52 23.31
C GLN A 50 -2.12 12.25 23.66
N GLN A 51 -1.59 11.55 22.65
CA GLN A 51 -0.94 10.25 22.80
C GLN A 51 0.59 10.33 22.94
N GLY A 52 1.20 11.46 22.55
CA GLY A 52 2.65 11.65 22.59
C GLY A 52 3.42 10.76 21.60
N LEU A 53 2.84 10.50 20.43
CA LEU A 53 3.40 9.55 19.44
C LEU A 53 4.50 10.16 18.56
N ASN A 54 4.51 11.49 18.41
CA ASN A 54 5.38 12.24 17.50
C ASN A 54 5.16 11.84 16.03
N ILE A 55 3.90 11.90 15.58
CA ILE A 55 3.54 11.60 14.18
C ILE A 55 4.22 12.61 13.24
N VAL A 56 4.85 12.11 12.18
CA VAL A 56 5.53 12.93 11.16
C VAL A 56 4.48 13.56 10.23
N THR A 57 3.86 14.65 10.68
CA THR A 57 2.71 15.26 9.97
C THR A 57 3.06 16.11 8.75
N GLU A 58 4.34 16.33 8.46
CA GLU A 58 4.79 17.11 7.30
C GLU A 58 4.79 16.30 6.00
N GLU A 59 4.92 14.98 6.12
CA GLU A 59 4.92 14.04 4.99
C GLU A 59 3.66 13.18 5.06
N SER A 60 2.96 13.03 3.94
CA SER A 60 1.83 12.12 3.83
C SER A 60 1.95 11.37 2.51
N SER A 61 1.84 10.05 2.58
CA SER A 61 1.73 9.21 1.38
C SER A 61 0.27 9.08 0.99
N THR A 62 -0.05 9.27 -0.28
CA THR A 62 -1.38 9.03 -0.83
C THR A 62 -1.34 7.84 -1.79
N ILE A 63 -2.24 6.89 -1.59
CA ILE A 63 -2.42 5.71 -2.44
C ILE A 63 -3.77 5.85 -3.14
N SER A 64 -3.73 6.13 -4.45
CA SER A 64 -4.93 6.31 -5.26
C SER A 64 -5.37 4.98 -5.86
N ILE A 65 -6.45 4.42 -5.33
CA ILE A 65 -7.02 3.16 -5.82
C ILE A 65 -7.61 3.34 -7.21
N ASP A 66 -8.16 4.50 -7.51
CA ASP A 66 -8.75 4.81 -8.82
C ASP A 66 -7.67 4.91 -9.90
N ARG A 67 -6.52 5.52 -9.59
CA ARG A 67 -5.36 5.55 -10.49
C ARG A 67 -4.80 4.16 -10.75
N LEU A 68 -4.63 3.33 -9.71
CA LEU A 68 -4.17 1.95 -9.86
C LEU A 68 -5.15 1.12 -10.68
N ARG A 69 -6.46 1.28 -10.47
CA ARG A 69 -7.50 0.62 -11.28
C ARG A 69 -7.35 0.95 -12.76
N GLY A 70 -7.15 2.22 -13.09
CA GLY A 70 -6.88 2.66 -14.46
C GLY A 70 -5.64 2.01 -15.08
N GLN A 71 -4.57 1.80 -14.31
CA GLN A 71 -3.38 1.08 -14.80
C GLN A 71 -3.68 -0.39 -15.12
N PHE A 72 -4.44 -1.07 -14.25
CA PHE A 72 -4.84 -2.46 -14.49
C PHE A 72 -5.76 -2.61 -15.71
N ASP A 73 -6.65 -1.65 -15.96
CA ASP A 73 -7.51 -1.64 -17.14
C ASP A 73 -6.70 -1.49 -18.43
N GLN A 74 -5.58 -0.76 -18.39
CA GLN A 74 -4.68 -0.59 -19.55
C GLN A 74 -3.63 -1.71 -19.68
N LEU A 75 -3.40 -2.51 -18.64
CA LEU A 75 -2.32 -3.51 -18.62
C LEU A 75 -2.47 -4.57 -19.71
N ASP A 76 -3.69 -4.94 -20.08
CA ASP A 76 -3.98 -5.88 -21.17
C ASP A 76 -3.83 -5.26 -22.56
N HIS A 77 -3.81 -3.92 -22.64
CA HIS A 77 -3.67 -3.14 -23.88
C HIS A 77 -2.24 -2.60 -24.09
N GLY A 78 -1.26 -3.12 -23.35
CA GLY A 78 0.14 -2.69 -23.44
C GLY A 78 0.49 -1.50 -22.55
N GLY A 79 -0.41 -1.09 -21.67
CA GLY A 79 -0.12 -0.14 -20.60
C GLY A 79 0.94 -0.66 -19.63
N ALA A 80 1.66 0.27 -18.99
CA ALA A 80 2.63 -0.04 -17.96
C ALA A 80 1.98 0.04 -16.57
N LEU A 81 2.46 -0.82 -15.66
CA LEU A 81 2.14 -0.75 -14.24
C LEU A 81 3.25 0.05 -13.54
N ASP A 82 2.88 1.11 -12.84
CA ASP A 82 3.77 1.83 -11.94
C ASP A 82 4.08 0.92 -10.74
N CYS A 83 5.25 0.29 -10.79
CA CYS A 83 5.65 -0.69 -9.79
C CYS A 83 5.84 -0.05 -8.41
N HIS A 84 6.20 1.22 -8.33
CA HIS A 84 6.37 1.90 -7.05
C HIS A 84 5.02 2.16 -6.38
N GLU A 85 4.04 2.67 -7.15
CA GLU A 85 2.68 2.88 -6.65
C GLU A 85 2.02 1.55 -6.25
N PHE A 86 2.16 0.53 -7.08
CA PHE A 86 1.57 -0.78 -6.79
C PHE A 86 2.25 -1.50 -5.62
N LEU A 87 3.57 -1.39 -5.46
CA LEU A 87 4.28 -1.93 -4.30
C LEU A 87 3.81 -1.27 -3.01
N ASN A 88 3.69 0.06 -2.99
CA ASN A 88 3.21 0.79 -1.82
C ASN A 88 1.78 0.37 -1.45
N PHE A 89 0.89 0.20 -2.43
CA PHE A 89 -0.43 -0.37 -2.21
C PHE A 89 -0.36 -1.77 -1.60
N TRP A 90 0.42 -2.69 -2.19
CA TRP A 90 0.51 -4.08 -1.73
C TRP A 90 0.99 -4.14 -0.28
N ASN A 91 2.05 -3.42 0.05
CA ASN A 91 2.61 -3.37 1.41
C ASN A 91 1.61 -2.82 2.41
N CYS A 92 0.97 -1.68 2.09
CA CYS A 92 -0.02 -1.09 2.98
C CYS A 92 -1.23 -2.01 3.21
N VAL A 93 -1.67 -2.75 2.19
CA VAL A 93 -2.76 -3.73 2.34
C VAL A 93 -2.32 -4.91 3.22
N SER A 94 -1.10 -5.41 3.06
CA SER A 94 -0.54 -6.47 3.93
C SER A 94 -0.50 -6.04 5.39
N ASP A 95 0.01 -4.84 5.65
CA ASP A 95 0.12 -4.26 6.99
C ASP A 95 -1.26 -4.00 7.61
N ALA A 96 -2.23 -3.50 6.81
CA ALA A 96 -3.61 -3.32 7.24
C ALA A 96 -4.29 -4.66 7.54
N ALA A 97 -4.09 -5.67 6.70
CA ALA A 97 -4.60 -7.02 6.91
C ALA A 97 -4.10 -7.60 8.22
N HIS A 98 -2.79 -7.51 8.46
CA HIS A 98 -2.20 -7.96 9.70
C HIS A 98 -2.75 -7.21 10.92
N THR A 99 -2.76 -5.88 10.86
CA THR A 99 -3.26 -4.99 11.92
C THR A 99 -4.69 -5.38 12.33
N CYS A 100 -5.54 -5.71 11.35
CA CYS A 100 -6.95 -6.04 11.58
C CYS A 100 -7.23 -7.55 11.67
N ALA A 101 -6.21 -8.38 11.82
CA ALA A 101 -6.30 -9.85 11.87
C ALA A 101 -7.11 -10.45 10.70
N LYS A 102 -6.86 -9.95 9.49
CA LYS A 102 -7.40 -10.44 8.21
C LYS A 102 -6.36 -11.24 7.45
N ILE A 103 -6.83 -12.02 6.49
CA ILE A 103 -5.97 -12.74 5.53
C ILE A 103 -6.01 -11.96 4.22
N PHE A 104 -4.84 -11.63 3.68
CA PHE A 104 -4.72 -11.02 2.37
C PHE A 104 -4.22 -12.03 1.34
N TYR A 105 -4.84 -12.05 0.16
CA TYR A 105 -4.41 -12.89 -0.95
C TYR A 105 -2.93 -12.64 -1.34
N GLY A 106 -2.50 -11.38 -1.28
CA GLY A 106 -1.15 -10.94 -1.61
C GLY A 106 -0.05 -11.51 -0.71
N ASP A 107 -0.38 -12.02 0.47
CA ASP A 107 0.61 -12.52 1.46
C ASP A 107 0.99 -13.99 1.23
N GLN A 108 0.45 -14.64 0.20
CA GLN A 108 0.71 -16.05 -0.04
C GLN A 108 2.11 -16.26 -0.67
N ASP A 109 2.90 -17.18 -0.12
CA ASP A 109 4.27 -17.51 -0.59
C ASP A 109 4.39 -17.76 -2.11
N ARG A 110 3.33 -18.30 -2.73
CA ARG A 110 3.31 -18.51 -4.19
C ARG A 110 3.38 -17.22 -5.01
N LEU A 111 3.12 -16.07 -4.40
CA LEU A 111 3.17 -14.75 -5.02
C LEU A 111 4.53 -14.07 -4.86
N THR A 112 5.43 -14.60 -4.04
CA THR A 112 6.78 -14.04 -3.84
C THR A 112 7.50 -13.75 -5.17
N PRO A 113 7.51 -14.62 -6.19
CA PRO A 113 8.15 -14.31 -7.47
C PRO A 113 7.51 -13.16 -8.26
N ILE A 114 6.24 -12.84 -7.99
CA ILE A 114 5.53 -11.71 -8.60
C ILE A 114 5.82 -10.44 -7.80
N TYR A 115 5.74 -10.53 -6.47
CA TYR A 115 6.10 -9.46 -5.55
C TYR A 115 7.54 -8.99 -5.79
N ASP A 116 8.50 -9.91 -5.87
CA ASP A 116 9.90 -9.60 -6.14
C ASP A 116 10.07 -8.85 -7.47
N ARG A 117 9.37 -9.26 -8.52
CA ARG A 117 9.40 -8.55 -9.81
C ARG A 117 8.80 -7.16 -9.74
N VAL A 118 7.73 -6.96 -8.96
CA VAL A 118 7.20 -5.61 -8.68
C VAL A 118 8.26 -4.80 -7.93
N PHE A 119 8.88 -5.36 -6.90
CA PHE A 119 9.94 -4.71 -6.14
C PHE A 119 11.13 -4.31 -7.01
N TYR A 120 11.68 -5.22 -7.82
CA TYR A 120 12.74 -4.89 -8.76
C TYR A 120 12.30 -3.85 -9.80
N GLY A 121 11.02 -3.88 -10.20
CA GLY A 121 10.41 -2.89 -11.09
C GLY A 121 10.41 -1.46 -10.51
N THR A 122 10.51 -1.31 -9.19
CA THR A 122 10.70 0.01 -8.55
C THR A 122 12.09 0.60 -8.78
N ASN A 123 13.04 -0.20 -9.30
CA ASN A 123 14.37 0.26 -9.66
C ASN A 123 15.08 0.99 -8.49
N PRO A 124 15.22 0.35 -7.31
CA PRO A 124 15.77 1.01 -6.14
C PRO A 124 17.27 1.30 -6.34
N PRO A 125 17.78 2.49 -5.96
CA PRO A 125 19.17 2.89 -6.23
C PRO A 125 20.22 1.89 -5.73
N ALA A 126 19.95 1.21 -4.61
CA ALA A 126 20.87 0.23 -4.02
C ALA A 126 21.10 -1.01 -4.91
N LEU A 127 20.16 -1.34 -5.80
CA LEU A 127 20.28 -2.49 -6.72
C LEU A 127 20.73 -2.08 -8.12
N ARG A 128 20.70 -0.79 -8.43
CA ARG A 128 21.00 -0.23 -9.76
C ARG A 128 22.46 0.14 -9.96
N GLY A 129 23.39 -0.61 -9.35
CA GLY A 129 24.80 -0.24 -9.27
C GLY A 129 25.49 0.11 -10.60
N ASP A 130 24.95 -0.30 -11.74
CA ASP A 130 25.43 -0.06 -13.12
C ASP A 130 24.57 0.90 -13.95
N GLY A 131 23.43 1.37 -13.43
CA GLY A 131 22.50 2.28 -14.11
C GLY A 131 21.46 1.62 -15.03
N GLU A 132 21.46 0.30 -15.18
CA GLU A 132 20.46 -0.40 -16.01
C GLU A 132 19.06 -0.34 -15.36
N TYR A 133 18.03 -0.09 -16.18
CA TYR A 133 16.63 -0.09 -15.74
C TYR A 133 16.00 -1.45 -15.98
N PHE A 134 15.49 -2.05 -14.91
CA PHE A 134 14.67 -3.26 -15.01
C PHE A 134 13.22 -2.88 -15.34
N VAL A 135 12.71 -3.36 -16.47
CA VAL A 135 11.30 -3.24 -16.84
C VAL A 135 10.67 -4.64 -16.77
N PRO A 136 9.75 -4.89 -15.83
CA PRO A 136 9.14 -6.21 -15.70
C PRO A 136 8.37 -6.61 -16.96
N ALA A 137 8.62 -7.82 -17.45
CA ALA A 137 7.79 -8.45 -18.46
C ALA A 137 6.68 -9.28 -17.77
N TRP A 138 5.42 -8.93 -18.05
CA TRP A 138 4.26 -9.60 -17.47
C TRP A 138 3.64 -10.59 -18.45
N THR A 139 3.66 -11.87 -18.10
CA THR A 139 2.88 -12.89 -18.81
C THR A 139 1.38 -12.69 -18.55
N LYS A 140 0.53 -13.34 -19.36
CA LYS A 140 -0.93 -13.35 -19.09
C LYS A 140 -1.26 -13.90 -17.70
N ALA A 141 -0.49 -14.88 -17.23
CA ALA A 141 -0.66 -15.44 -15.89
C ALA A 141 -0.28 -14.41 -14.81
N ASP A 142 0.82 -13.68 -15.00
CA ASP A 142 1.25 -12.64 -14.06
C ASP A 142 0.22 -11.52 -13.95
N LYS A 143 -0.28 -11.01 -15.09
CA LYS A 143 -1.31 -9.96 -15.12
C LYS A 143 -2.55 -10.39 -14.35
N LYS A 144 -2.99 -11.65 -14.51
CA LYS A 144 -4.12 -12.20 -13.76
C LYS A 144 -3.87 -12.24 -12.25
N GLN A 145 -2.65 -12.57 -11.83
CA GLN A 145 -2.28 -12.59 -10.41
C GLN A 145 -2.19 -11.17 -9.84
N LEU A 146 -1.53 -10.24 -10.52
CA LEU A 146 -1.43 -8.84 -10.12
C LEU A 146 -2.82 -8.22 -9.98
N LYS A 147 -3.70 -8.41 -10.97
CA LYS A 147 -5.09 -7.92 -10.93
C LYS A 147 -5.85 -8.53 -9.76
N LYS A 148 -5.67 -9.83 -9.49
CA LYS A 148 -6.31 -10.47 -8.34
C LYS A 148 -5.80 -9.92 -7.00
N VAL A 149 -4.49 -9.69 -6.86
CA VAL A 149 -3.90 -9.05 -5.66
C VAL A 149 -4.51 -7.67 -5.46
N PHE A 150 -4.62 -6.88 -6.52
CA PHE A 150 -5.26 -5.57 -6.49
C PHE A 150 -6.73 -5.65 -6.05
N GLU A 151 -7.54 -6.46 -6.73
CA GLU A 151 -8.98 -6.60 -6.45
C GLU A 151 -9.25 -7.09 -5.01
N GLU A 152 -8.53 -8.13 -4.56
CA GLU A 152 -8.65 -8.65 -3.19
C GLU A 152 -8.17 -7.63 -2.15
N GLY A 153 -7.15 -6.83 -2.48
CA GLY A 153 -6.67 -5.77 -1.59
C GLY A 153 -7.65 -4.62 -1.45
N VAL A 154 -8.30 -4.21 -2.55
CA VAL A 154 -9.39 -3.22 -2.52
C VAL A 154 -10.57 -3.72 -1.69
N LEU A 155 -10.96 -4.99 -1.87
CA LEU A 155 -12.00 -5.62 -1.05
C LEU A 155 -11.63 -5.63 0.43
N LEU A 156 -10.38 -5.98 0.76
CA LEU A 156 -9.89 -5.98 2.14
C LEU A 156 -9.97 -4.58 2.75
N LEU A 157 -9.47 -3.56 2.04
CA LEU A 157 -9.51 -2.16 2.49
C LEU A 157 -10.94 -1.72 2.83
N LYS A 158 -11.93 -2.06 2.00
CA LYS A 158 -13.35 -1.76 2.27
C LYS A 158 -13.91 -2.39 3.55
N THR A 159 -13.23 -3.39 4.12
CA THR A 159 -13.64 -4.02 5.40
C THR A 159 -12.93 -3.46 6.62
N VAL A 160 -11.78 -2.80 6.43
CA VAL A 160 -10.91 -2.33 7.53
C VAL A 160 -10.84 -0.82 7.63
N LEU A 161 -10.99 -0.08 6.52
CA LEU A 161 -11.29 1.35 6.50
C LEU A 161 -12.74 1.55 6.90
#